data_AF-A0A4R3KSI6-F1
#
_entry.id   AF-A0A4R3KSI6-F1
#
_cell.length_a   1.000
_cell.length_b   1.000
_cell.length_c   1.000
_cell.angle_alpha   90.00
_cell.angle_beta   90.00
_cell.angle_gamma   90.00
#
_symmetry.space_group_name_H-M   'P 1'
#
loop_
_entity.id
_entity.type
_entity.pdbx_description
1 polymer ?
#
loop_
_entity_poly.entity_id
_entity_poly.type
_entity_poly.pdbx_seq_one_letter_code
_entity_poly.pdbx_strand_id
1 'polypeptide(L)'
;MKKGLLALFFMVLSANLARAQSVDERRMNLIKGFLHDMHETEMDAREIGEKYIWFGQARDTEMSEKHERLKQHLEYLRAGAKDCVNCEECQNCKIIFKETQHKIIPYTDLSEIPHVNFDRAEEEIKDNIYVLAEGQKALQYFYLRDGKIASFYYVEKGGTPFFLMY
;
A
#
# COMPACT_ATOMS: atom_id res chain seq x y z
N MET A 1 -7.57 16.75 45.08
CA MET A 1 -8.22 15.84 44.10
C MET A 1 -7.84 16.05 42.62
N LYS A 2 -6.91 16.95 42.25
CA LYS A 2 -6.59 17.20 40.81
C LYS A 2 -5.38 16.44 40.25
N LYS A 3 -4.50 15.88 41.09
CA LYS A 3 -3.24 15.23 40.67
C LYS A 3 -3.44 13.81 40.09
N GLY A 4 -4.39 13.04 40.62
CA GLY A 4 -4.69 11.69 40.12
C GLY A 4 -5.37 11.69 38.74
N LEU A 5 -6.24 12.68 38.49
CA LEU A 5 -6.92 12.83 37.19
C LEU A 5 -5.93 13.15 36.06
N LEU A 6 -4.90 13.96 36.35
CA LEU A 6 -3.85 14.30 35.39
C LEU A 6 -2.99 13.08 35.01
N ALA A 7 -2.61 12.26 35.99
CA ALA A 7 -1.84 11.04 35.75
C ALA A 7 -2.64 10.01 34.92
N LEU A 8 -3.94 9.87 35.19
CA LEU A 8 -4.84 9.01 34.43
C LEU A 8 -4.98 9.48 32.98
N PHE A 9 -5.09 10.80 32.77
CA PHE A 9 -5.12 11.41 31.45
C PHE A 9 -3.83 11.16 30.65
N PHE A 10 -2.66 11.30 31.28
CA PHE A 10 -1.37 10.99 30.64
C PHE A 10 -1.23 9.51 30.30
N MET A 11 -1.68 8.59 31.17
CA MET A 11 -1.67 7.15 30.86
C MET A 11 -2.55 6.83 29.66
N VAL A 12 -3.78 7.37 29.61
CA VAL A 12 -4.70 7.17 28.47
C VAL A 12 -4.10 7.72 27.17
N LEU A 13 -3.49 8.90 27.19
CA LEU A 13 -2.82 9.48 26.03
C LEU A 13 -1.66 8.60 25.53
N SER A 14 -0.80 8.12 26.44
CA SER A 14 0.32 7.27 26.06
C SER A 14 -0.12 5.93 25.47
N ALA A 15 -1.19 5.33 25.99
CA ALA A 15 -1.73 4.08 25.48
C ALA A 15 -2.34 4.25 24.08
N ASN A 16 -3.02 5.37 23.83
CA ASN A 16 -3.57 5.69 22.51
C ASN A 16 -2.47 5.96 21.49
N LEU A 17 -1.40 6.66 21.88
CA LEU A 17 -0.28 6.97 20.99
C LEU A 17 0.50 5.71 20.59
N ALA A 18 0.80 4.84 21.57
CA ALA A 18 1.47 3.56 21.31
C ALA A 18 0.61 2.65 20.41
N ARG A 19 -0.72 2.67 20.59
CA ARG A 19 -1.63 1.92 19.73
C ARG A 19 -1.65 2.46 18.30
N ALA A 20 -1.67 3.78 18.12
CA ALA A 20 -1.62 4.40 16.79
C ALA A 20 -0.36 3.98 16.02
N GLN A 21 0.82 4.08 16.66
CA GLN A 21 2.10 3.64 16.06
C GLN A 21 2.07 2.16 15.67
N SER A 22 1.52 1.29 16.53
CA SER A 22 1.42 -0.14 16.23
C SER A 22 0.51 -0.48 15.04
N VAL A 23 -0.51 0.36 14.78
CA VAL A 23 -1.42 0.20 13.65
C VAL A 23 -0.72 0.60 12.36
N ASP A 24 0.01 1.71 12.38
CA ASP A 24 0.79 2.17 11.22
C ASP A 24 1.89 1.19 10.85
N GLU A 25 2.65 0.69 11.82
CA GLU A 25 3.66 -0.34 11.58
C GLU A 25 3.06 -1.59 10.92
N ARG A 26 1.90 -2.06 11.40
CA ARG A 26 1.22 -3.22 10.82
C ARG A 26 0.81 -2.96 9.37
N ARG A 27 0.28 -1.77 9.07
CA ARG A 27 -0.16 -1.36 7.73
C ARG A 27 1.02 -1.21 6.77
N MET A 28 2.13 -0.63 7.22
CA MET A 28 3.37 -0.56 6.44
C MET A 28 3.93 -1.95 6.16
N ASN A 29 3.94 -2.84 7.16
CA ASN A 29 4.41 -4.22 7.00
C ASN A 29 3.53 -5.03 6.03
N LEU A 30 2.22 -4.80 6.00
CA LEU A 30 1.32 -5.39 5.00
C LEU A 30 1.74 -5.00 3.59
N ILE A 31 2.01 -3.71 3.36
CA ILE A 31 2.43 -3.19 2.05
C ILE A 31 3.81 -3.76 1.68
N LYS A 32 4.77 -3.79 2.61
CA LYS A 32 6.08 -4.42 2.39
C LYS A 32 5.94 -5.89 1.98
N GLY A 33 5.11 -6.66 2.69
CA GLY A 33 4.88 -8.07 2.41
C GLY A 33 4.23 -8.28 1.03
N PHE A 34 3.23 -7.48 0.68
CA PHE A 34 2.59 -7.52 -0.63
C PHE A 34 3.61 -7.28 -1.75
N LEU A 35 4.42 -6.23 -1.60
CA LEU A 35 5.43 -5.84 -2.57
C LEU A 35 6.52 -6.90 -2.73
N HIS A 36 6.99 -7.48 -1.62
CA HIS A 36 7.94 -8.60 -1.63
C HIS A 36 7.37 -9.82 -2.35
N ASP A 37 6.16 -10.28 -1.98
CA ASP A 37 5.57 -11.48 -2.58
C ASP A 37 5.24 -11.27 -4.06
N MET A 38 4.84 -10.06 -4.46
CA MET A 38 4.56 -9.71 -5.84
C MET A 38 5.81 -9.80 -6.75
N HIS A 39 6.97 -9.34 -6.26
CA HIS A 39 8.17 -9.13 -7.08
C HIS A 39 9.29 -10.16 -6.85
N GLU A 40 9.46 -10.65 -5.64
CA GLU A 40 10.61 -11.47 -5.24
C GLU A 40 10.27 -12.96 -5.07
N THR A 41 8.98 -13.29 -4.99
CA THR A 41 8.52 -14.69 -4.83
C THR A 41 7.82 -15.22 -6.08
N GLU A 42 7.80 -16.55 -6.22
CA GLU A 42 7.03 -17.26 -7.25
C GLU A 42 5.55 -17.46 -6.85
N MET A 43 5.08 -16.80 -5.77
CA MET A 43 3.71 -16.91 -5.28
C MET A 43 2.71 -16.61 -6.40
N ASP A 44 1.66 -17.40 -6.53
CA ASP A 44 0.69 -17.15 -7.58
C ASP A 44 -0.22 -15.95 -7.24
N ALA A 45 -0.90 -15.41 -8.26
CA ALA A 45 -1.74 -14.24 -8.09
C ALA A 45 -2.96 -14.46 -7.20
N ARG A 46 -3.46 -15.70 -7.13
CA ARG A 46 -4.60 -16.05 -6.29
C ARG A 46 -4.18 -16.03 -4.83
N GLU A 47 -3.04 -16.64 -4.49
CA GLU A 47 -2.45 -16.61 -3.15
C GLU A 47 -2.17 -15.18 -2.69
N ILE A 48 -1.58 -14.34 -3.56
CA ILE A 48 -1.37 -12.91 -3.27
C ILE A 48 -2.72 -12.22 -3.01
N GLY A 49 -3.73 -12.49 -3.83
CA GLY A 49 -5.08 -11.96 -3.66
C GLY A 49 -5.69 -12.33 -2.31
N GLU A 50 -5.65 -13.62 -1.96
CA GLU A 50 -6.20 -14.14 -0.71
C GLU A 50 -5.47 -13.56 0.51
N LYS A 51 -4.14 -13.40 0.43
CA LYS A 51 -3.32 -12.91 1.54
C LYS A 51 -3.42 -11.40 1.75
N TYR A 52 -3.35 -10.61 0.67
CA TYR A 52 -3.14 -9.16 0.77
C TYR A 52 -4.32 -8.31 0.32
N ILE A 53 -5.18 -8.82 -0.56
CA ILE A 53 -6.17 -7.98 -1.26
C ILE A 53 -7.54 -8.04 -0.58
N TRP A 54 -8.16 -6.88 -0.43
CA TRP A 54 -9.56 -6.75 -0.01
C TRP A 54 -10.46 -6.83 -1.24
N PHE A 55 -11.29 -7.86 -1.33
CA PHE A 55 -12.24 -8.01 -2.44
C PHE A 55 -13.68 -7.59 -2.10
N GLY A 56 -13.92 -7.18 -0.85
CA GLY A 56 -15.25 -6.87 -0.33
C GLY A 56 -16.18 -8.09 -0.24
N GLN A 57 -17.46 -7.85 0.06
CA GLN A 57 -18.51 -8.88 0.02
C GLN A 57 -18.98 -9.07 -1.42
N ALA A 58 -18.13 -9.61 -2.29
CA ALA A 58 -18.54 -9.99 -3.64
C ALA A 58 -19.23 -11.37 -3.61
N ARG A 59 -20.18 -11.60 -4.52
CA ARG A 59 -20.71 -12.96 -4.75
C ARG A 59 -19.62 -13.84 -5.38
N ASP A 60 -19.71 -15.16 -5.25
CA ASP A 60 -18.67 -16.10 -5.73
C ASP A 60 -18.27 -15.89 -7.21
N THR A 61 -19.23 -15.55 -8.08
CA THR A 61 -18.97 -15.24 -9.49
C THR A 61 -18.16 -13.96 -9.68
N GLU A 62 -18.45 -12.91 -8.88
CA GLU A 62 -17.71 -11.65 -8.90
C GLU A 62 -16.31 -11.81 -8.28
N MET A 63 -16.16 -12.72 -7.32
CA MET A 63 -14.86 -13.07 -6.74
C MET A 63 -13.94 -13.68 -7.78
N SER A 64 -14.43 -14.62 -8.59
CA SER A 64 -13.63 -15.24 -9.65
C SER A 64 -13.15 -14.21 -10.68
N GLU A 65 -14.01 -13.26 -11.07
CA GLU A 65 -13.64 -12.18 -12.00
C GLU A 65 -12.59 -11.23 -11.39
N LYS A 66 -12.75 -10.88 -10.10
CA LYS A 66 -11.78 -10.04 -9.38
C LYS A 66 -10.41 -10.71 -9.27
N HIS A 67 -10.38 -12.00 -8.96
CA HIS A 67 -9.14 -12.78 -8.93
C HIS A 67 -8.48 -12.88 -10.30
N GLU A 68 -9.25 -13.09 -11.37
CA GLU A 68 -8.70 -13.17 -12.73
C GLU A 68 -8.12 -11.82 -13.18
N ARG A 69 -8.79 -10.70 -12.87
CA ARG A 69 -8.24 -9.36 -13.14
C ARG A 69 -6.95 -9.09 -12.37
N LEU A 70 -6.89 -9.48 -11.09
CA LEU A 70 -5.67 -9.38 -10.30
C LEU A 70 -4.55 -10.21 -10.95
N LYS A 71 -4.85 -11.44 -11.35
CA LYS A 71 -3.90 -12.33 -12.01
C LYS A 71 -3.33 -11.71 -13.28
N GLN A 72 -4.18 -11.25 -14.20
CA GLN A 72 -3.73 -10.61 -15.44
C GLN A 72 -2.84 -9.39 -15.17
N HIS A 73 -3.18 -8.61 -14.14
CA HIS A 73 -2.38 -7.45 -13.77
C HIS A 73 -1.00 -7.83 -13.21
N LEU A 74 -0.96 -8.79 -12.28
CA LEU A 74 0.30 -9.27 -11.71
C LEU A 74 1.19 -9.94 -12.76
N GLU A 75 0.60 -10.72 -13.66
CA GLU A 75 1.31 -11.32 -14.79
C GLU A 75 1.87 -10.25 -15.74
N TYR A 76 1.11 -9.20 -16.05
CA TYR A 76 1.60 -8.06 -16.83
C TYR A 76 2.80 -7.38 -16.15
N LEU A 77 2.71 -7.13 -14.84
CA LEU A 77 3.81 -6.55 -14.07
C LEU A 77 5.05 -7.44 -14.07
N ARG A 78 4.87 -8.76 -13.89
CA ARG A 78 5.95 -9.76 -13.91
C ARG A 78 6.57 -9.93 -15.30
N ALA A 79 5.78 -9.90 -16.36
CA ALA A 79 6.26 -9.97 -17.73
C ALA A 79 7.12 -8.75 -18.07
N GLY A 80 6.63 -7.54 -17.73
CA GLY A 80 7.43 -6.31 -17.87
C GLY A 80 8.73 -6.36 -17.07
N ALA A 81 8.77 -7.06 -15.93
CA ALA A 81 10.01 -7.28 -15.18
C ALA A 81 10.98 -8.27 -15.86
N LYS A 82 10.45 -9.32 -16.51
CA LYS A 82 11.22 -10.33 -17.24
C LYS A 82 11.80 -9.81 -18.55
N ASP A 83 11.09 -8.94 -19.26
CA ASP A 83 11.58 -8.34 -20.51
C ASP A 83 12.74 -7.34 -20.29
N CYS A 84 12.97 -6.92 -19.04
CA CYS A 84 14.09 -6.04 -18.66
C CYS A 84 15.35 -6.79 -18.19
N VAL A 85 15.42 -8.11 -18.33
CA VAL A 85 16.56 -8.94 -17.87
C VAL A 85 17.89 -8.60 -18.57
N ASN A 86 17.87 -7.84 -19.68
CA ASN A 86 19.06 -7.43 -20.44
C ASN A 86 19.37 -5.92 -20.41
N CYS A 87 18.79 -5.14 -19.48
CA CYS A 87 19.06 -3.71 -19.40
C CYS A 87 19.78 -3.37 -18.10
N GLU A 88 21.10 -3.15 -18.16
CA GLU A 88 21.92 -2.73 -17.01
C GLU A 88 21.47 -1.38 -16.41
N GLU A 89 20.74 -0.56 -17.18
CA GLU A 89 20.21 0.74 -16.76
C GLU A 89 18.79 0.65 -16.17
N CYS A 90 18.10 -0.49 -16.27
CA CYS A 90 16.69 -0.58 -15.88
C CYS A 90 16.50 -1.02 -14.42
N GLN A 91 16.99 -0.21 -13.49
CA GLN A 91 16.59 -0.29 -12.07
C GLN A 91 15.06 -0.12 -11.87
N ASN A 92 14.33 0.28 -12.91
CA ASN A 92 12.87 0.46 -12.92
C ASN A 92 12.05 -0.84 -13.07
N CYS A 93 12.63 -1.94 -13.55
CA CYS A 93 11.87 -3.17 -13.82
C CYS A 93 12.03 -4.25 -12.75
N LYS A 94 13.20 -4.27 -12.10
CA LYS A 94 13.41 -4.95 -10.83
C LYS A 94 13.41 -3.88 -9.76
N ILE A 95 12.23 -3.42 -9.33
CA ILE A 95 12.13 -2.78 -8.02
C ILE A 95 12.39 -3.89 -7.00
N ILE A 96 13.67 -4.23 -6.83
CA ILE A 96 14.14 -4.95 -5.67
C ILE A 96 14.05 -3.91 -4.57
N PHE A 97 13.22 -4.17 -3.58
CA PHE A 97 13.05 -3.28 -2.43
C PHE A 97 14.34 -3.28 -1.62
N LYS A 98 15.30 -2.46 -2.03
CA LYS A 98 16.36 -2.05 -1.13
C LYS A 98 15.70 -1.12 -0.13
N GLU A 99 15.43 -1.64 1.07
CA GLU A 99 14.83 -0.90 2.20
C GLU A 99 15.53 0.45 2.46
N THR A 100 16.78 0.59 2.02
CA THR A 100 17.59 1.80 2.16
C THR A 100 17.14 2.98 1.30
N GLN A 101 16.39 2.76 0.22
CA GLN A 101 15.99 3.82 -0.73
C GLN A 101 14.48 4.11 -0.69
N HIS A 102 13.67 3.11 -0.41
CA HIS A 102 12.22 3.19 -0.47
C HIS A 102 11.61 3.36 0.93
N LYS A 103 10.65 4.27 1.06
CA LYS A 103 9.88 4.49 2.29
C LYS A 103 8.39 4.33 2.03
N ILE A 104 7.69 3.76 2.99
CA ILE A 104 6.22 3.75 3.01
C ILE A 104 5.81 4.79 4.05
N ILE A 105 5.05 5.79 3.62
CA ILE A 105 4.70 6.96 4.43
C ILE A 105 3.17 7.11 4.42
N PRO A 106 2.52 7.45 5.55
CA PRO A 106 1.11 7.82 5.53
C PRO A 106 0.86 9.02 4.61
N TYR A 107 -0.26 9.04 3.90
CA TYR A 107 -0.57 10.14 2.98
C TYR A 107 -0.66 11.49 3.69
N THR A 108 -1.19 11.49 4.91
CA THR A 108 -1.31 12.67 5.78
C THR A 108 0.03 13.29 6.17
N ASP A 109 1.13 12.54 6.03
CA ASP A 109 2.49 13.00 6.34
C ASP A 109 3.27 13.47 5.08
N LEU A 110 2.65 13.51 3.90
CA LEU A 110 3.30 13.90 2.63
C LEU A 110 3.37 15.42 2.40
N SER A 111 3.75 16.18 3.43
CA SER A 111 3.82 17.64 3.32
C SER A 111 4.90 18.15 2.35
N GLU A 112 5.94 17.36 2.09
CA GLU A 112 7.14 17.78 1.33
C GLU A 112 7.31 17.10 -0.03
N ILE A 113 6.44 16.15 -0.37
CA ILE A 113 6.54 15.35 -1.60
C ILE A 113 5.41 15.76 -2.54
N PRO A 114 5.68 16.16 -3.80
CA PRO A 114 4.63 16.34 -4.80
C PRO A 114 3.79 15.07 -4.93
N HIS A 115 2.50 15.19 -4.65
CA HIS A 115 1.59 14.04 -4.57
C HIS A 115 0.28 14.31 -5.31
N VAL A 116 -0.44 13.24 -5.62
CA VAL A 116 -1.80 13.31 -6.16
C VAL A 116 -2.69 13.89 -5.08
N ASN A 117 -3.40 14.95 -5.45
CA ASN A 117 -4.32 15.57 -4.51
C ASN A 117 -5.65 14.82 -4.49
N PHE A 118 -5.98 14.21 -3.35
CA PHE A 118 -7.27 13.58 -3.08
C PHE A 118 -8.22 14.52 -2.32
N ASP A 119 -8.23 15.82 -2.63
CA ASP A 119 -9.03 16.87 -1.96
C ASP A 119 -10.51 16.52 -1.75
N ARG A 120 -11.09 15.72 -2.66
CA ARG A 120 -12.50 15.31 -2.60
C ARG A 120 -12.76 14.05 -1.78
N ALA A 121 -11.71 13.36 -1.32
CA ALA A 121 -11.84 12.22 -0.46
C ALA A 121 -12.08 12.67 0.99
N GLU A 122 -12.91 11.92 1.72
CA GLU A 122 -13.12 12.13 3.14
C GLU A 122 -11.80 11.92 3.91
N GLU A 123 -11.61 12.61 5.04
CA GLU A 123 -10.38 12.49 5.85
C GLU A 123 -10.14 11.04 6.30
N GLU A 124 -11.21 10.30 6.62
CA GLU A 124 -11.12 8.87 6.96
C GLU A 124 -10.53 8.04 5.81
N ILE A 125 -10.77 8.42 4.55
CA ILE A 125 -10.15 7.75 3.40
C ILE A 125 -8.65 8.09 3.35
N LYS A 126 -8.29 9.36 3.56
CA LYS A 126 -6.89 9.82 3.54
C LYS A 126 -6.04 9.15 4.62
N ASP A 127 -6.59 8.93 5.81
CA ASP A 127 -5.95 8.20 6.93
C ASP A 127 -5.63 6.73 6.62
N ASN A 128 -6.19 6.20 5.54
CA ASN A 128 -5.99 4.84 5.08
C ASN A 128 -5.17 4.76 3.78
N ILE A 129 -4.66 5.89 3.29
CA ILE A 129 -3.76 5.94 2.13
C ILE A 129 -2.31 5.97 2.61
N TYR A 130 -1.50 5.10 2.03
CA TYR A 130 -0.05 5.04 2.23
C TYR A 130 0.64 5.22 0.89
N VAL A 131 1.83 5.79 0.91
CA VAL A 131 2.60 6.10 -0.28
C VAL A 131 3.96 5.45 -0.20
N LEU A 132 4.28 4.67 -1.23
CA LEU A 132 5.64 4.27 -1.52
C LEU A 132 6.34 5.45 -2.19
N ALA A 133 7.38 5.95 -1.54
CA ALA A 133 8.18 7.06 -1.99
C ALA A 133 9.66 6.69 -2.07
N GLU A 134 10.36 7.31 -3.01
CA GLU A 134 11.82 7.30 -3.11
C GLU A 134 12.31 8.75 -3.15
N GLY A 135 13.11 9.16 -2.16
CA GLY A 135 13.50 10.56 -2.00
C GLY A 135 12.27 11.49 -1.90
N GLN A 136 12.16 12.45 -2.82
CA GLN A 136 11.04 13.39 -2.91
C GLN A 136 10.00 13.00 -3.98
N LYS A 137 9.94 11.72 -4.35
CA LYS A 137 9.06 11.24 -5.42
C LYS A 137 8.08 10.20 -4.90
N ALA A 138 6.78 10.43 -5.11
CA ALA A 138 5.76 9.43 -4.91
C ALA A 138 5.76 8.45 -6.10
N LEU A 139 5.93 7.16 -5.82
CA LEU A 139 5.97 6.11 -6.83
C LEU A 139 4.63 5.39 -6.95
N GLN A 140 4.02 5.08 -5.80
CA GLN A 140 2.78 4.32 -5.72
C GLN A 140 1.96 4.68 -4.49
N TYR A 141 0.64 4.69 -4.63
CA TYR A 141 -0.31 4.85 -3.53
C TYR A 141 -0.96 3.52 -3.21
N PHE A 142 -1.30 3.28 -1.95
CA PHE A 142 -1.99 2.11 -1.44
C PHE A 142 -3.16 2.58 -0.58
N TYR A 143 -4.37 2.15 -0.90
CA TYR A 143 -5.52 2.35 -0.02
C TYR A 143 -5.80 1.05 0.74
N LEU A 144 -5.86 1.16 2.07
CA LEU A 144 -6.09 0.04 2.95
C LEU A 144 -7.53 0.00 3.47
N ARG A 145 -8.10 -1.20 3.53
CA ARG A 145 -9.42 -1.45 4.12
C ARG A 145 -9.41 -2.79 4.84
N ASP A 146 -9.95 -2.82 6.06
CA ASP A 146 -10.04 -4.03 6.90
C ASP A 146 -8.72 -4.80 7.03
N GLY A 147 -7.61 -4.08 7.15
CA GLY A 147 -6.27 -4.68 7.29
C GLY A 147 -5.73 -5.34 6.01
N LYS A 148 -6.31 -5.03 4.85
CA LYS A 148 -5.89 -5.49 3.53
C LYS A 148 -5.77 -4.32 2.54
N ILE A 149 -5.13 -4.54 1.41
CA ILE A 149 -5.01 -3.57 0.32
C ILE A 149 -6.29 -3.63 -0.51
N ALA A 150 -7.09 -2.57 -0.47
CA ALA A 150 -8.27 -2.43 -1.31
C ALA A 150 -7.92 -1.90 -2.71
N SER A 151 -6.87 -1.08 -2.80
CA SER A 151 -6.35 -0.64 -4.09
C SER A 151 -4.92 -0.10 -4.05
N PHE A 152 -4.31 0.05 -5.24
CA PHE A 152 -3.02 0.69 -5.38
C PHE A 152 -2.83 1.38 -6.75
N TYR A 153 -2.17 2.53 -6.77
CA TYR A 153 -2.01 3.39 -7.96
C TYR A 153 -0.54 3.69 -8.26
N TYR A 154 -0.04 3.37 -9.46
CA TYR A 154 1.34 3.68 -9.91
C TYR A 154 1.41 5.06 -10.60
N VAL A 155 2.31 5.92 -10.14
CA VAL A 155 2.43 7.31 -10.62
C VAL A 155 3.18 7.42 -11.94
N GLU A 156 4.34 6.79 -12.06
CA GLU A 156 5.28 7.04 -13.17
C GLU A 156 4.85 6.48 -14.53
N LYS A 157 4.06 5.40 -14.56
CA LYS A 157 3.75 4.71 -15.82
C LYS A 157 2.68 5.42 -16.66
N GLY A 158 2.18 6.60 -16.23
CA GLY A 158 0.99 7.23 -16.84
C GLY A 158 -0.21 6.28 -16.89
N GLY A 159 -0.16 5.21 -16.11
CA GLY A 159 -1.02 4.06 -16.22
C GLY A 159 -2.40 4.38 -15.65
N THR A 160 -3.43 3.91 -16.34
CA THR A 160 -4.80 3.95 -15.85
C THR A 160 -4.83 3.42 -14.41
N PRO A 161 -5.39 4.16 -13.44
CA PRO A 161 -5.41 3.72 -12.06
C PRO A 161 -6.01 2.34 -11.93
N PHE A 162 -5.23 1.36 -11.45
CA PHE A 162 -5.78 0.06 -11.15
C PHE A 162 -6.40 0.13 -9.75
N PHE A 163 -7.72 0.10 -9.73
CA PHE A 163 -8.57 0.19 -8.55
C PHE A 163 -8.64 1.60 -7.92
N LEU A 164 -9.37 2.52 -8.56
CA LEU A 164 -10.40 3.19 -7.77
C LEU A 164 -11.53 2.17 -7.69
N MET A 165 -11.79 1.60 -6.51
CA MET A 165 -13.03 0.84 -6.36
C MET A 165 -14.19 1.80 -6.63
N TYR A 166 -15.11 1.35 -7.49
CA TYR A 166 -16.52 1.67 -7.31
C TYR A 166 -17.04 0.85 -6.13
#